data_AF-A0A7Y6GI72-F1
#
_entry.id   AF-A0A7Y6GI72-F1
#
_cell.length_a   1.000
_cell.length_b   1.000
_cell.length_c   1.000
_cell.angle_alpha   90.00
_cell.angle_beta   90.00
_cell.angle_gamma   90.00
#
_symmetry.space_group_name_H-M   'P 1'
#
loop_
_entity.id
_entity.type
_entity.pdbx_description
1 polymer ?
#
loop_
_entity_poly.entity_id
_entity_poly.type
_entity_poly.pdbx_seq_one_letter_code
_entity_poly.pdbx_strand_id
1 'polypeptide(L)'
;MSHRPRVLSVRMTDSLAEDLAVLQRGGLDASAVVRHAVRIVAQGQRTAERLAAAETGRRRPAALTIPTGALYAPRPPYDGPEQGV
;
A
#
# COMPACT_ATOMS: atom_id res chain seq x y z
N MET A 1 19.39 2.53 -14.16
CA MET A 1 19.21 3.67 -13.23
C MET A 1 19.44 3.20 -11.81
N SER A 2 20.43 3.76 -11.10
CA SER A 2 20.69 3.38 -9.70
C SER A 2 19.59 3.98 -8.81
N HIS A 3 18.71 3.13 -8.27
CA HIS A 3 17.63 3.58 -7.40
C HIS A 3 18.20 3.82 -6.00
N ARG A 4 18.68 5.05 -5.74
CA ARG A 4 19.10 5.43 -4.39
C ARG A 4 17.88 5.55 -3.47
N PRO A 5 17.92 4.96 -2.27
CA PRO A 5 16.88 5.17 -1.27
C PRO A 5 16.72 6.66 -0.98
N ARG A 6 15.51 7.18 -1.11
CA ARG A 6 15.17 8.53 -0.64
C ARG A 6 14.78 8.47 0.82
N VAL A 7 15.39 9.33 1.63
CA VAL A 7 14.96 9.56 3.01
C VAL A 7 13.69 10.41 2.97
N LEU A 8 12.67 9.99 3.71
CA LEU A 8 11.40 10.69 3.84
C LEU A 8 11.14 10.94 5.32
N SER A 9 10.71 12.15 5.68
CA SER A 9 10.22 12.44 7.01
C SER A 9 8.74 12.05 7.11
N VAL A 10 8.38 11.38 8.20
CA VAL A 10 7.00 11.04 8.53
C VAL A 10 6.64 11.77 9.80
N ARG A 11 5.48 12.43 9.81
CA ARG A 11 4.96 13.06 11.01
C ARG A 11 4.65 11.99 12.05
N MET A 12 5.25 12.10 13.23
CA MET A 12 4.92 11.24 14.36
C MET A 12 3.69 11.77 15.10
N THR A 13 2.82 10.84 15.48
CA THR A 13 1.76 11.04 16.47
C THR A 13 2.08 10.17 17.67
N ASP A 14 1.50 10.48 18.84
CA ASP A 14 1.73 9.69 20.05
C ASP A 14 1.32 8.23 19.84
N SER A 15 0.19 7.99 19.17
CA SER A 15 -0.26 6.65 18.78
C SER A 15 0.73 5.91 17.87
N LEU A 16 1.27 6.60 16.85
CA LEU A 16 2.24 6.00 15.94
C LEU A 16 3.57 5.68 16.67
N ALA A 17 3.96 6.52 17.62
CA ALA A 17 5.15 6.29 18.44
C ALA A 17 4.98 5.04 19.33
N GLU A 18 3.81 4.88 19.97
CA GLU A 18 3.47 3.69 20.76
C GLU A 18 3.45 2.42 19.90
N ASP A 19 2.78 2.45 18.75
CA ASP A 19 2.72 1.32 17.81
C ASP A 19 4.12 0.93 17.31
N LEU A 20 4.94 1.92 16.95
CA LEU A 20 6.33 1.67 16.52
C LEU A 20 7.17 1.08 17.64
N ALA A 21 6.99 1.52 18.88
CA ALA A 21 7.73 0.97 20.02
C ALA A 21 7.41 -0.52 20.24
N VAL A 22 6.15 -0.93 20.06
CA VAL A 22 5.75 -2.35 20.13
C VAL A 22 6.43 -3.16 19.03
N LEU A 23 6.43 -2.66 17.79
CA LEU A 23 7.03 -3.36 16.65
C LEU A 23 8.56 -3.44 16.74
N GLN A 24 9.21 -2.39 17.26
CA GLN A 24 10.64 -2.36 17.48
C GLN A 24 11.11 -3.37 18.54
N ARG A 25 10.30 -3.66 19.57
CA ARG A 25 10.58 -4.75 20.52
C ARG A 25 10.63 -6.11 19.82
N GLY A 26 9.91 -6.27 18.72
CA GLY A 26 9.98 -7.46 17.84
C GLY A 26 11.12 -7.43 16.82
N GLY A 27 12.02 -6.44 16.89
CA GLY A 27 13.17 -6.32 15.99
C GLY A 27 12.86 -5.67 14.63
N LEU A 28 11.69 -5.07 14.46
CA LEU A 28 11.31 -4.40 13.21
C LEU A 28 11.81 -2.95 13.19
N ASP A 29 12.59 -2.60 12.16
CA ASP A 29 13.01 -1.22 11.90
C ASP A 29 11.81 -0.32 11.53
N ALA A 30 11.85 0.94 11.98
CA ALA A 30 10.80 1.92 11.71
C ALA A 30 10.61 2.17 10.20
N SER A 31 11.71 2.21 9.42
CA SER A 31 11.60 2.41 7.97
C SER A 31 10.97 1.20 7.29
N ALA A 32 11.26 -0.01 7.77
CA ALA A 32 10.62 -1.24 7.30
C ALA A 32 9.10 -1.24 7.58
N VAL A 33 8.70 -0.85 8.80
CA VAL A 33 7.28 -0.74 9.19
C VAL A 33 6.55 0.28 8.31
N VAL A 34 7.09 1.51 8.19
CA VAL A 34 6.47 2.56 7.37
C VAL A 34 6.35 2.12 5.91
N ARG A 35 7.41 1.52 5.34
CA ARG A 35 7.38 1.02 3.96
C ARG A 35 6.33 -0.06 3.77
N HIS A 36 6.16 -0.93 4.75
CA HIS A 36 5.14 -1.97 4.73
C HIS A 36 3.73 -1.38 4.80
N ALA A 37 3.47 -0.45 5.73
CA ALA A 37 2.18 0.23 5.86
C ALA A 37 1.80 0.98 4.56
N VAL A 38 2.72 1.74 3.98
CA VAL A 38 2.49 2.44 2.70
C VAL A 38 2.16 1.46 1.58
N ARG A 39 2.84 0.30 1.53
CA ARG A 39 2.55 -0.73 0.53
C ARG A 39 1.13 -1.27 0.65
N ILE A 40 0.67 -1.55 1.86
CA ILE A 40 -0.71 -2.01 2.13
C ILE A 40 -1.72 -0.97 1.67
N VAL A 41 -1.54 0.30 2.09
CA VAL A 41 -2.43 1.40 1.69
C VAL A 41 -2.47 1.54 0.17
N ALA A 42 -1.32 1.53 -0.49
CA ALA A 42 -1.25 1.65 -1.95
C ALA A 42 -1.91 0.47 -2.67
N GLN A 43 -1.84 -0.74 -2.12
CA GLN A 43 -2.57 -1.90 -2.67
C GLN A 43 -4.07 -1.75 -2.46
N GLY A 44 -4.51 -1.28 -1.29
CA GLY A 44 -5.92 -1.03 -1.03
C GLY A 44 -6.52 0.00 -1.96
N GLN A 45 -5.81 1.10 -2.22
CA GLN A 45 -6.23 2.10 -3.21
C GLN A 45 -6.36 1.48 -4.60
N ARG A 46 -5.35 0.75 -5.09
CA ARG A 46 -5.41 0.09 -6.40
C ARG A 46 -6.56 -0.92 -6.51
N THR A 47 -6.82 -1.69 -5.46
CA THR A 47 -7.94 -2.64 -5.45
C THR A 47 -9.28 -1.90 -5.48
N ALA A 48 -9.42 -0.83 -4.71
CA ALA A 48 -10.62 0.00 -4.72
C ALA A 48 -10.87 0.65 -6.10
N GLU A 49 -9.82 1.14 -6.75
CA GLU A 49 -9.88 1.70 -8.11
C GLU A 49 -10.32 0.64 -9.13
N ARG A 50 -9.76 -0.58 -9.08
CA ARG A 50 -10.15 -1.67 -9.98
C ARG A 50 -11.61 -2.07 -9.80
N LEU A 51 -12.08 -2.17 -8.56
CA LEU A 51 -13.49 -2.47 -8.28
C LEU A 51 -14.39 -1.35 -8.79
N ALA A 52 -14.04 -0.09 -8.53
CA ALA A 52 -14.79 1.06 -9.03
C ALA A 52 -14.86 1.12 -10.57
N ALA A 53 -13.77 0.73 -11.26
CA ALA A 53 -13.73 0.65 -12.72
C ALA A 53 -14.57 -0.52 -13.28
N ALA A 54 -14.50 -1.69 -12.64
CA ALA A 54 -15.31 -2.86 -13.01
C ALA A 54 -16.82 -2.60 -12.81
N GLU A 55 -17.18 -1.82 -11.79
CA GLU A 55 -18.56 -1.51 -11.44
C GLU A 55 -19.10 -0.23 -12.10
N THR A 56 -18.58 0.23 -13.26
CA THR A 56 -19.16 1.33 -14.09
C THR A 56 -19.95 2.40 -13.31
N GLY A 57 -19.34 2.93 -12.24
CA GLY A 57 -19.89 4.02 -11.43
C GLY A 57 -21.17 3.77 -10.62
N ARG A 58 -21.65 2.53 -10.41
CA ARG A 58 -22.97 2.33 -9.73
C ARG A 58 -22.95 2.14 -8.22
N ARG A 59 -21.83 1.79 -7.57
CA ARG A 59 -21.71 1.88 -6.10
C ARG A 59 -20.28 1.65 -5.65
N ARG A 60 -19.72 2.53 -4.82
CA ARG A 60 -18.50 2.22 -4.07
C ARG A 60 -18.85 1.11 -3.07
N PRO A 61 -18.12 -0.01 -3.01
CA PRO A 61 -18.43 -1.09 -2.08
C PRO A 61 -18.39 -0.56 -0.63
N ALA A 62 -19.37 -0.98 0.18
CA ALA A 62 -19.47 -0.55 1.58
C ALA A 62 -18.30 -1.04 2.44
N ALA A 63 -17.64 -2.13 2.03
CA ALA A 63 -16.42 -2.65 2.62
C ALA A 63 -15.49 -3.17 1.53
N LEU A 64 -14.20 -2.89 1.68
CA LEU A 64 -13.16 -3.40 0.79
C LEU A 64 -12.38 -4.51 1.51
N THR A 65 -12.63 -5.76 1.14
CA THR A 65 -11.88 -6.90 1.68
C THR A 65 -10.70 -7.19 0.76
N ILE A 66 -9.48 -7.06 1.27
CA ILE A 66 -8.27 -7.45 0.56
C ILE A 66 -7.69 -8.67 1.27
N PRO A 67 -7.69 -9.86 0.63
CA PRO A 67 -7.06 -11.02 1.21
C PRO A 67 -5.56 -10.76 1.40
N THR A 68 -5.00 -11.19 2.52
CA THR A 68 -3.58 -11.00 2.84
C THR A 68 -2.67 -11.54 1.73
N GLY A 69 -3.04 -12.66 1.10
CA GLY A 69 -2.32 -13.20 -0.06
C GLY A 69 -2.27 -12.23 -1.25
N ALA A 70 -3.31 -11.42 -1.47
CA ALA A 70 -3.31 -10.39 -2.52
C ALA A 70 -2.44 -9.17 -2.17
N LEU A 71 -2.12 -8.94 -0.89
CA LEU A 71 -1.14 -7.94 -0.47
C LEU A 71 0.31 -8.36 -0.80
N TYR A 72 0.56 -9.65 -0.94
CA TYR A 72 1.91 -10.17 -1.23
C TYR A 72 2.03 -10.82 -2.61
N ALA A 73 0.93 -10.93 -3.36
CA ALA A 73 0.94 -11.43 -4.72
C ALA A 73 1.88 -10.59 -5.60
N PRO A 74 2.63 -11.22 -6.54
CA PRO A 74 3.40 -10.51 -7.54
C PRO A 74 2.53 -9.47 -8.22
N ARG A 75 3.06 -8.24 -8.34
CA ARG A 75 2.40 -7.18 -9.09
C ARG A 75 2.13 -7.74 -10.49
N PRO A 76 0.87 -7.81 -10.98
CA PRO A 76 0.66 -8.02 -12.41
C PRO A 76 1.42 -6.89 -13.13
N PRO A 77 2.11 -7.18 -14.24
CA PRO A 77 2.77 -6.15 -15.02
C PRO A 77 1.78 -5.01 -15.27
N TYR A 78 2.24 -3.79 -15.07
CA TYR A 78 1.47 -2.61 -15.40
C TYR A 78 1.40 -2.55 -16.93
N ASP A 79 0.37 -3.14 -17.52
CA ASP A 79 -0.02 -2.90 -18.90
C ASP A 79 -0.80 -1.58 -18.89
N GLY A 80 -0.05 -0.47 -18.85
CA GLY A 80 -0.64 0.85 -19.06
C GLY A 80 -1.34 0.93 -20.43
N PRO A 81 -2.21 1.92 -20.65
CA PRO A 81 -2.97 2.10 -21.89
C PRO A 81 -2.12 2.54 -23.11
N GLU A 82 -0.82 2.24 -23.16
CA GLU A 82 0.07 2.66 -24.27
C GLU A 82 0.30 1.55 -25.32
N GLN A 83 -0.68 0.69 -25.55
CA GLN A 83 -0.72 -0.15 -26.76
C GLN A 83 -1.91 0.26 -27.61
N GLY A 84 -1.71 1.31 -28.41
CA GLY A 84 -2.68 1.72 -29.42
C GLY A 84 -2.54 3.16 -29.88
N VAL A 85 -1.42 3.50 -30.52
CA VAL A 85 -1.34 4.26 -31.78
C VAL A 85 -0.06 3.85 -32.50
#